data_AF-A0A968Y8J8-F1
#
_entry.id   AF-A0A968Y8J8-F1
#
_cell.length_a   1.000
_cell.length_b   1.000
_cell.length_c   1.000
_cell.angle_alpha   90.00
_cell.angle_beta   90.00
_cell.angle_gamma   90.00
#
_symmetry.space_group_name_H-M   'P 1'
#
loop_
_entity.id
_entity.type
_entity.pdbx_description
1 polymer ?
#
loop_
_entity_poly.entity_id
_entity_poly.type
_entity_poly.pdbx_seq_one_letter_code
_entity_poly.pdbx_strand_id
1 'polypeptide(L)'
;MIPESQHQQLSWHELGKIFAGFLCIWFVFDRTAQLTQSTLGERGILISIVVIATAFGVEKLIFKQTVLDALRSLGLGSPNLRTMSIALFIGVLLLAFYPAFSLVTGAKLTLHDRWIGMSLGLFAQAGVAEEVLFRGYLFGHLRRGRTFWHAALLSLLPFVAVHSLLFISLDWEIALASMLLALAVTFPFCYLYDRNRRTIGHLHSSTGSCKVQSNW
;
A
#
# COMPACT_ATOMS: atom_id res chain seq x y z
N MET A 1 -14.95 -24.80 22.97
CA MET A 1 -15.90 -24.56 21.84
C MET A 1 -16.18 -23.07 21.81
N ILE A 2 -15.60 -22.37 20.84
CA ILE A 2 -15.86 -20.95 20.62
C ILE A 2 -17.10 -20.90 19.71
N PRO A 3 -18.16 -20.14 20.06
CA PRO A 3 -19.32 -20.03 19.19
C PRO A 3 -18.86 -19.46 17.86
N GLU A 4 -19.23 -20.14 16.79
CA GLU A 4 -18.99 -19.79 15.39
C GLU A 4 -19.78 -18.51 15.08
N SER A 5 -19.32 -17.39 15.63
CA SER A 5 -20.02 -16.12 15.64
C SER A 5 -19.92 -15.50 14.26
N GLN A 6 -21.00 -15.65 13.49
CA GLN A 6 -21.45 -14.79 12.39
C GLN A 6 -20.32 -14.05 11.68
N HIS A 7 -19.61 -14.75 10.79
CA HIS A 7 -18.92 -14.08 9.69
C HIS A 7 -19.97 -13.35 8.86
N GLN A 8 -20.18 -12.08 9.19
CA GLN A 8 -21.10 -11.20 8.48
C GLN A 8 -20.59 -11.11 7.02
N GLN A 9 -21.19 -11.92 6.14
CA GLN A 9 -20.83 -11.96 4.74
C GLN A 9 -21.10 -10.57 4.16
N LEU A 10 -20.04 -9.92 3.67
CA LEU A 10 -20.17 -8.65 2.96
C LEU A 10 -21.09 -8.88 1.76
N SER A 11 -22.14 -8.08 1.63
CA SER A 11 -23.04 -8.21 0.50
C SER A 11 -22.28 -7.93 -0.80
N TRP A 12 -22.72 -8.55 -1.90
CA TRP A 12 -22.19 -8.28 -3.24
C TRP A 12 -22.21 -6.79 -3.61
N HIS A 13 -23.19 -6.06 -3.08
CA HIS A 13 -23.29 -4.62 -3.26
C HIS A 13 -22.15 -3.85 -2.57
N GLU A 14 -21.77 -4.23 -1.34
CA GLU A 14 -20.62 -3.62 -0.66
C GLU A 14 -19.30 -3.97 -1.34
N LEU A 15 -19.15 -5.21 -1.83
CA LEU A 15 -17.99 -5.57 -2.65
C LEU A 15 -17.92 -4.72 -3.93
N GLY A 16 -19.05 -4.53 -4.61
CA GLY A 16 -19.14 -3.67 -5.79
C GLY A 16 -18.68 -2.25 -5.51
N LYS A 17 -19.08 -1.65 -4.38
CA LYS A 17 -18.61 -0.32 -3.96
C LYS A 17 -17.11 -0.26 -3.73
N ILE A 18 -16.55 -1.26 -3.03
CA ILE A 18 -15.11 -1.35 -2.75
C ILE A 18 -14.33 -1.45 -4.07
N PHE A 19 -14.76 -2.32 -4.98
CA PHE A 19 -14.10 -2.45 -6.29
C PHE A 19 -14.24 -1.19 -7.14
N ALA A 20 -15.41 -0.56 -7.16
CA ALA A 20 -15.61 0.68 -7.90
C ALA A 20 -14.71 1.81 -7.39
N GLY A 21 -14.59 1.99 -6.08
CA GLY A 21 -13.69 3.00 -5.52
C GLY A 21 -12.22 2.63 -5.71
N PHE A 22 -11.85 1.34 -5.64
CA PHE A 22 -10.50 0.88 -5.98
C PHE A 22 -10.13 1.25 -7.42
N LEU A 23 -11.00 0.92 -8.38
CA LEU A 23 -10.79 1.24 -9.79
C LEU A 23 -10.68 2.75 -10.01
N CYS A 24 -11.49 3.56 -9.32
CA CYS A 24 -11.40 5.01 -9.38
C CYS A 24 -10.04 5.53 -8.91
N ILE A 25 -9.57 5.11 -7.72
CA ILE A 25 -8.30 5.56 -7.17
C ILE A 25 -7.12 5.05 -8.02
N TRP A 26 -7.15 3.78 -8.43
CA TRP A 26 -6.13 3.19 -9.30
C TRP A 26 -6.06 3.91 -10.65
N PHE A 27 -7.19 4.21 -11.27
CA PHE A 27 -7.21 4.94 -12.53
C PHE A 27 -6.59 6.35 -12.38
N VAL A 28 -6.87 7.05 -11.28
CA VAL A 28 -6.23 8.34 -11.01
C VAL A 28 -4.72 8.17 -10.79
N PHE A 29 -4.30 7.15 -10.04
CA PHE A 29 -2.88 6.81 -9.84
C PHE A 29 -2.17 6.62 -11.18
N ASP A 30 -2.70 5.73 -12.02
CA ASP A 30 -2.14 5.36 -13.33
C ASP A 30 -2.12 6.55 -14.29
N ARG A 31 -3.24 7.26 -14.44
CA ARG A 31 -3.32 8.42 -15.34
C ARG A 31 -2.46 9.58 -14.90
N THR A 32 -2.36 9.85 -13.60
CA THR A 32 -1.49 10.92 -13.11
C THR A 32 -0.02 10.55 -13.37
N ALA A 33 0.38 9.29 -13.16
CA ALA A 33 1.73 8.83 -13.48
C ALA A 33 2.05 8.97 -14.98
N GLN A 34 1.14 8.55 -15.86
CA GLN A 34 1.30 8.66 -17.32
C GLN A 34 1.35 10.12 -17.78
N LEU A 35 0.42 10.96 -17.34
CA LEU A 35 0.35 12.38 -17.75
C LEU A 35 1.55 13.19 -17.27
N THR A 36 2.11 12.84 -16.11
CA THR A 36 3.29 13.50 -15.56
C THR A 36 4.61 12.87 -16.01
N GLN A 37 4.54 11.78 -16.79
CA GLN A 37 5.69 10.99 -17.26
C GLN A 37 6.61 10.56 -16.11
N SER A 38 6.04 10.25 -14.94
CA SER A 38 6.79 9.81 -13.76
C SER A 38 7.11 8.33 -13.89
N THR A 39 8.29 8.02 -14.43
CA THR A 39 8.74 6.63 -14.66
C THR A 39 9.52 6.08 -13.48
N LEU A 40 10.33 6.91 -12.83
CA LEU A 40 11.20 6.55 -11.71
C LEU A 40 10.80 7.27 -10.41
N GLY A 41 9.62 7.88 -10.39
CA GLY A 41 9.10 8.63 -9.24
C GLY A 41 9.45 10.11 -9.25
N GLU A 42 9.89 10.68 -10.37
CA GLU A 42 10.26 12.10 -10.50
C GLU A 42 9.14 13.06 -10.03
N ARG A 43 7.88 12.64 -10.19
CA ARG A 43 6.69 13.38 -9.76
C ARG A 43 5.92 12.64 -8.67
N GLY A 44 6.57 11.71 -7.98
CA GLY A 44 5.90 10.80 -7.06
C GLY A 44 5.24 11.48 -5.86
N ILE A 45 5.78 12.61 -5.39
CA ILE A 45 5.12 13.43 -4.34
C ILE A 45 3.78 13.97 -4.82
N LEU A 46 3.73 14.52 -6.04
CA LEU A 46 2.49 15.03 -6.63
C LEU A 46 1.47 13.90 -6.80
N ILE A 47 1.90 12.78 -7.37
CA ILE A 47 1.05 11.59 -7.56
C ILE A 47 0.50 11.11 -6.21
N SER A 48 1.33 11.06 -5.17
CA SER A 48 0.90 10.66 -3.83
C SER A 48 -0.16 11.58 -3.24
N ILE A 49 0.03 12.90 -3.34
CA ILE A 49 -0.97 13.88 -2.88
C ILE A 49 -2.31 13.68 -3.59
N VAL A 50 -2.28 13.54 -4.92
CA VAL A 50 -3.48 13.34 -5.73
C VAL A 50 -4.18 12.03 -5.34
N VAL A 51 -3.44 10.93 -5.21
CA VAL A 51 -3.99 9.61 -4.84
C VAL A 51 -4.60 9.63 -3.44
N ILE A 52 -3.93 10.24 -2.46
CA ILE A 52 -4.47 10.39 -1.10
C ILE A 52 -5.76 11.23 -1.12
N ALA A 53 -5.77 12.34 -1.86
CA ALA A 53 -6.95 13.19 -1.99
C ALA A 53 -8.12 12.44 -2.66
N THR A 54 -7.85 11.65 -3.71
CA THR A 54 -8.85 10.81 -4.36
C THR A 54 -9.37 9.72 -3.43
N ALA A 55 -8.48 9.02 -2.72
CA ALA A 55 -8.88 7.99 -1.76
C ALA A 55 -9.76 8.57 -0.64
N PHE A 56 -9.39 9.73 -0.11
CA PHE A 56 -10.19 10.46 0.86
C PHE A 56 -11.57 10.88 0.29
N GLY A 57 -11.59 11.39 -0.95
CA GLY A 57 -12.82 11.71 -1.65
C GLY A 57 -13.74 10.49 -1.83
N VAL A 58 -13.17 9.33 -2.17
CA VAL A 58 -13.90 8.07 -2.29
C VAL A 58 -14.48 7.62 -0.94
N GLU A 59 -13.71 7.66 0.15
CA GLU A 59 -14.21 7.36 1.50
C GLU A 59 -15.39 8.27 1.89
N LYS A 60 -15.29 9.55 1.54
CA LYS A 60 -16.32 10.54 1.81
C LYS A 60 -17.58 10.34 0.99
N LEU A 61 -17.44 10.16 -0.32
CA LEU A 61 -18.57 10.14 -1.24
C LEU A 61 -19.28 8.78 -1.26
N ILE A 62 -18.53 7.68 -1.26
CA ILE A 62 -19.10 6.33 -1.35
C ILE A 62 -19.53 5.81 0.02
N PHE A 63 -18.72 6.03 1.06
CA PHE A 63 -18.96 5.46 2.40
C PHE A 63 -19.49 6.47 3.42
N LYS A 64 -19.66 7.75 3.05
CA LYS A 64 -20.24 8.81 3.90
C LYS A 64 -19.55 8.95 5.27
N GLN A 65 -18.25 8.68 5.34
CA GLN A 65 -17.49 8.73 6.59
C GLN A 65 -17.23 10.17 7.05
N THR A 66 -16.98 10.37 8.35
CA THR A 66 -16.46 11.64 8.85
C THR A 66 -15.02 11.88 8.36
N VAL A 67 -14.48 13.10 8.49
CA VAL A 67 -13.11 13.39 8.02
C VAL A 67 -12.11 12.52 8.75
N LEU A 68 -12.25 12.43 10.08
CA LEU A 68 -11.35 11.66 10.92
C LEU A 68 -11.48 10.16 10.66
N ASP A 69 -12.70 9.65 10.44
CA ASP A 69 -12.91 8.23 10.13
C ASP A 69 -12.33 7.86 8.76
N ALA A 70 -12.45 8.74 7.76
CA ALA A 70 -11.85 8.55 6.44
C ALA A 70 -10.31 8.52 6.51
N LEU A 71 -9.69 9.44 7.26
CA LEU A 71 -8.24 9.41 7.44
C LEU A 71 -7.77 8.14 8.17
N ARG A 72 -8.50 7.73 9.21
CA ARG A 72 -8.22 6.50 9.96
C ARG A 72 -8.44 5.25 9.13
N SER A 73 -9.47 5.21 8.29
CA SER A 73 -9.77 4.05 7.44
C SER A 73 -8.73 3.85 6.33
N LEU A 74 -8.16 4.93 5.82
CA LEU A 74 -7.03 4.91 4.89
C LEU A 74 -5.68 4.63 5.57
N GLY A 75 -5.67 4.48 6.90
CA GLY A 75 -4.47 4.21 7.68
C GLY A 75 -3.54 5.42 7.89
N LEU A 76 -4.03 6.65 7.73
CA LEU A 76 -3.26 7.85 8.03
C LEU A 76 -3.26 8.13 9.54
N GLY A 77 -2.57 7.29 10.31
CA GLY A 77 -2.46 7.37 11.77
C GLY A 77 -1.08 6.93 12.29
N SER A 78 -0.77 7.25 13.55
CA SER A 78 0.58 7.04 14.12
C SER A 78 1.05 5.58 14.03
N PRO A 79 2.15 5.29 13.28
CA PRO A 79 2.68 3.95 13.18
C PRO A 79 3.31 3.51 14.52
N ASN A 80 3.28 2.21 14.79
CA ASN A 80 4.01 1.62 15.89
C ASN A 80 5.52 1.70 15.60
N LEU A 81 6.28 2.32 16.51
CA LEU A 81 7.73 2.46 16.39
C LEU A 81 8.45 1.13 16.14
N ARG A 82 7.99 0.02 16.75
CA ARG A 82 8.55 -1.31 16.55
C ARG A 82 8.41 -1.78 15.09
N THR A 83 7.22 -1.61 14.51
CA THR A 83 6.96 -1.96 13.11
C THR A 83 7.81 -1.09 12.18
N MET A 84 7.91 0.21 12.49
CA MET A 84 8.74 1.14 11.73
C MET A 84 10.22 0.76 11.78
N SER A 85 10.74 0.34 12.95
CA SER A 85 12.11 -0.15 13.07
C SER A 85 12.36 -1.41 12.26
N ILE A 86 11.42 -2.36 12.22
CA ILE A 86 11.53 -3.57 11.40
C ILE A 86 11.55 -3.22 9.92
N ALA A 87 10.63 -2.36 9.47
CA ALA A 87 10.59 -1.90 8.08
C ALA A 87 11.87 -1.16 7.68
N LEU A 88 12.38 -0.29 8.57
CA LEU A 88 13.65 0.42 8.36
C LEU A 88 14.82 -0.56 8.27
N PHE A 89 14.87 -1.56 9.14
CA PHE A 89 15.91 -2.58 9.12
C PHE A 89 15.90 -3.39 7.81
N ILE A 90 14.73 -3.84 7.36
CA ILE A 90 14.57 -4.52 6.07
C ILE A 90 14.99 -3.60 4.91
N GLY A 91 14.58 -2.33 4.95
CA GLY A 91 14.97 -1.33 3.96
C GLY A 91 16.48 -1.15 3.87
N VAL A 92 17.17 -1.06 5.02
CA VAL A 92 18.64 -0.97 5.09
C VAL A 92 19.29 -2.23 4.53
N LEU A 93 18.79 -3.42 4.85
CA LEU A 93 19.32 -4.67 4.28
C LEU A 93 19.17 -4.74 2.76
N LEU A 94 18.00 -4.34 2.23
CA LEU A 94 17.76 -4.27 0.79
C LEU A 94 18.66 -3.24 0.11
N LEU A 95 18.90 -2.08 0.74
CA LEU A 95 19.83 -1.08 0.21
C LEU A 95 21.29 -1.56 0.27
N ALA A 96 21.67 -2.30 1.31
CA ALA A 96 23.00 -2.87 1.47
C ALA A 96 23.32 -3.98 0.45
N PHE A 97 22.29 -4.59 -0.15
CA PHE A 97 22.48 -5.57 -1.22
C PHE A 97 23.23 -4.98 -2.42
N TYR A 98 22.92 -3.75 -2.85
CA TYR A 98 23.54 -3.12 -4.03
C TYR A 98 25.06 -2.90 -3.90
N PRO A 99 25.60 -2.29 -2.83
CA PRO A 99 27.04 -2.17 -2.65
C PRO A 99 27.70 -3.54 -2.47
N ALA A 100 27.07 -4.49 -1.77
CA ALA A 100 27.61 -5.85 -1.64
C ALA A 100 27.70 -6.57 -3.00
N PHE A 101 26.66 -6.46 -3.83
CA PHE A 101 26.63 -6.99 -5.18
C PHE A 101 27.71 -6.34 -6.06
N SER A 102 27.87 -5.02 -5.99
CA SER A 102 28.93 -4.29 -6.69
C SER A 102 30.33 -4.77 -6.28
N LEU A 103 30.57 -4.98 -4.99
CA LEU A 103 31.85 -5.51 -4.48
C LEU A 103 32.15 -6.93 -4.99
N VAL A 104 31.15 -7.81 -5.05
CA VAL A 104 31.32 -9.21 -5.48
C VAL A 104 31.49 -9.35 -6.99
N THR A 105 30.77 -8.55 -7.77
CA THR A 105 30.77 -8.65 -9.24
C THR A 105 31.79 -7.74 -9.92
N GLY A 106 32.33 -6.76 -9.20
CA GLY A 106 33.12 -5.68 -9.79
C GLY A 106 32.30 -4.69 -10.62
N ALA A 107 30.96 -4.79 -10.61
CA ALA A 107 30.10 -3.85 -11.32
C ALA A 107 30.23 -2.43 -10.73
N LYS A 108 30.37 -1.43 -11.60
CA LYS A 108 30.42 -0.02 -11.15
C LYS A 108 29.02 0.46 -10.80
N LEU A 109 28.78 0.74 -9.53
CA LEU A 109 27.55 1.37 -9.08
C LEU A 109 27.64 2.88 -9.33
N THR A 110 26.82 3.40 -10.26
CA THR A 110 26.68 4.83 -10.51
C THR A 110 25.33 5.28 -9.99
N LEU A 111 25.33 6.27 -9.09
CA LEU A 111 24.09 6.94 -8.69
C LEU A 111 23.72 7.97 -9.76
N HIS A 112 22.44 8.06 -10.08
CA HIS A 112 21.92 9.10 -10.96
C HIS A 112 22.07 10.48 -10.29
N ASP A 113 22.34 11.54 -11.06
CA ASP A 113 22.58 12.90 -10.54
C ASP A 113 21.45 13.43 -9.63
N ARG A 114 20.23 12.97 -9.89
CA ARG A 114 19.01 13.34 -9.15
C ARG A 114 18.49 12.27 -8.21
N TRP A 115 19.34 11.33 -7.78
CA TRP A 115 18.93 10.15 -7.01
C TRP A 115 18.14 10.51 -5.74
N ILE A 116 18.46 11.60 -5.03
CA ILE A 116 17.74 12.00 -3.81
C ILE A 116 16.28 12.32 -4.14
N GLY A 117 16.06 13.18 -5.14
CA GLY A 117 14.71 13.58 -5.54
C GLY A 117 13.89 12.39 -6.06
N MET A 118 14.51 11.53 -6.87
CA MET A 118 13.86 10.31 -7.35
C MET A 118 13.57 9.32 -6.23
N SER A 119 14.46 9.17 -5.24
CA SER A 119 14.24 8.28 -4.10
C SER A 119 13.07 8.75 -3.24
N LEU A 120 12.99 10.06 -2.96
CA LEU A 120 11.87 10.64 -2.21
C LEU A 120 10.55 10.50 -2.98
N GLY A 121 10.59 10.73 -4.28
CA GLY A 121 9.42 10.58 -5.14
C GLY A 121 8.99 9.13 -5.30
N LEU A 122 9.91 8.19 -5.49
CA LEU A 122 9.63 6.76 -5.51
C LEU A 122 9.04 6.29 -4.18
N PHE A 123 9.59 6.75 -3.05
CA PHE A 123 9.02 6.49 -1.72
C PHE A 123 7.60 7.04 -1.60
N ALA A 124 7.32 8.25 -2.08
CA ALA A 124 5.98 8.81 -2.03
C ALA A 124 5.00 8.04 -2.94
N GLN A 125 5.41 7.67 -4.15
CA GLN A 125 4.56 6.99 -5.14
C GLN A 125 4.39 5.50 -4.83
N ALA A 126 5.47 4.72 -4.82
CA ALA A 126 5.45 3.27 -4.62
C ALA A 126 5.38 2.88 -3.13
N GLY A 127 5.82 3.75 -2.23
CA GLY A 127 5.62 3.55 -0.80
C GLY A 127 4.24 4.06 -0.38
N VAL A 128 4.07 5.37 -0.25
CA VAL A 128 2.88 5.95 0.40
C VAL A 128 1.61 5.77 -0.42
N ALA A 129 1.61 6.19 -1.68
CA ALA A 129 0.38 6.21 -2.49
C ALA A 129 -0.14 4.80 -2.79
N GLU A 130 0.76 3.88 -3.11
CA GLU A 130 0.44 2.48 -3.31
C GLU A 130 -0.08 1.80 -2.02
N GLU A 131 0.58 2.03 -0.88
CA GLU A 131 0.10 1.51 0.41
C GLU A 131 -1.30 2.03 0.75
N VAL A 132 -1.57 3.32 0.52
CA VAL A 132 -2.91 3.91 0.73
C VAL A 132 -3.95 3.23 -0.17
N LEU A 133 -3.63 2.99 -1.44
CA LEU A 133 -4.54 2.32 -2.39
C LEU A 133 -4.82 0.86 -2.01
N PHE A 134 -3.78 0.07 -1.78
CA PHE A 134 -3.92 -1.38 -1.63
C PHE A 134 -4.16 -1.82 -0.19
N ARG A 135 -3.49 -1.21 0.78
CA ARG A 135 -3.51 -1.65 2.18
C ARG A 135 -4.52 -0.82 2.97
N GLY A 136 -4.44 0.51 2.81
CA GLY A 136 -5.38 1.48 3.39
C GLY A 136 -6.80 1.23 2.94
N TYR A 137 -7.06 1.46 1.66
CA TYR A 137 -8.38 1.36 1.06
C TYR A 137 -8.79 -0.11 0.82
N LEU A 138 -8.15 -0.81 -0.11
CA LEU A 138 -8.66 -2.10 -0.59
C LEU A 138 -8.65 -3.19 0.50
N PHE A 139 -7.47 -3.55 1.02
CA PHE A 139 -7.36 -4.57 2.08
C PHE A 139 -8.09 -4.13 3.34
N GLY A 140 -7.96 -2.86 3.74
CA GLY A 140 -8.64 -2.30 4.92
C GLY A 140 -10.15 -2.48 4.88
N HIS A 141 -10.80 -2.32 3.72
CA HIS A 141 -12.22 -2.61 3.54
C HIS A 141 -12.51 -4.11 3.47
N LEU A 142 -11.73 -4.88 2.72
CA LEU A 142 -11.94 -6.33 2.59
C LEU A 142 -11.79 -7.07 3.93
N ARG A 143 -10.91 -6.58 4.81
CA ARG A 143 -10.63 -7.13 6.14
C ARG A 143 -11.77 -6.93 7.13
N ARG A 144 -12.68 -5.98 6.89
CA ARG A 144 -13.88 -5.78 7.74
C ARG A 144 -14.79 -7.00 7.58
N GLY A 145 -15.00 -7.75 8.67
CA GLY A 145 -15.85 -8.94 8.70
C GLY A 145 -15.22 -10.24 8.15
N ARG A 146 -13.99 -10.21 7.64
CA ARG A 146 -13.29 -11.40 7.10
C ARG A 146 -12.04 -11.75 7.90
N THR A 147 -11.63 -13.02 7.83
CA THR A 147 -10.32 -13.43 8.36
C THR A 147 -9.18 -12.81 7.56
N PHE A 148 -7.99 -12.72 8.17
CA PHE A 148 -6.79 -12.17 7.54
C PHE A 148 -6.51 -12.80 6.17
N TRP A 149 -6.43 -14.13 6.11
CA TRP A 149 -6.09 -14.87 4.90
C TRP A 149 -7.08 -14.63 3.75
N HIS A 150 -8.38 -14.61 4.05
CA HIS A 150 -9.39 -14.35 3.02
C HIS A 150 -9.28 -12.93 2.46
N ALA A 151 -9.09 -11.93 3.33
CA ALA A 151 -8.92 -10.55 2.88
C ALA A 151 -7.62 -10.35 2.07
N ALA A 152 -6.51 -10.94 2.54
CA ALA A 152 -5.21 -10.84 1.87
C ALA A 152 -5.22 -11.52 0.49
N LEU A 153 -5.83 -12.70 0.37
CA LEU A 153 -5.99 -13.38 -0.91
C LEU A 153 -6.87 -12.60 -1.88
N LEU A 154 -7.96 -11.99 -1.39
CA LEU A 154 -8.81 -11.16 -2.23
C LEU A 154 -8.11 -9.86 -2.66
N SER A 155 -7.29 -9.25 -1.81
CA SER A 155 -6.50 -8.07 -2.18
C SER A 155 -5.34 -8.38 -3.12
N LEU A 156 -4.81 -9.60 -3.07
CA LEU A 156 -3.74 -10.07 -3.97
C LEU A 156 -4.18 -9.99 -5.44
N LEU A 157 -5.43 -10.36 -5.74
CA LEU A 157 -5.93 -10.43 -7.12
C LEU A 157 -5.80 -9.10 -7.88
N PRO A 158 -6.37 -7.96 -7.41
CA PRO A 158 -6.19 -6.68 -8.09
C PRO A 158 -4.76 -6.16 -8.00
N PHE A 159 -4.01 -6.48 -6.93
CA PHE A 159 -2.60 -6.08 -6.82
C PHE A 159 -1.76 -6.72 -7.92
N VAL A 160 -1.87 -8.03 -8.11
CA VAL A 160 -1.25 -8.78 -9.20
C VAL A 160 -1.75 -8.27 -10.55
N ALA A 161 -3.07 -8.08 -10.72
CA ALA A 161 -3.64 -7.66 -11.99
C ALA A 161 -3.05 -6.33 -12.50
N VAL A 162 -2.85 -5.33 -11.62
CA VAL A 162 -2.25 -4.06 -12.04
C VAL A 162 -0.75 -4.19 -12.33
N HIS A 163 -0.04 -5.07 -11.61
CA HIS A 163 1.38 -5.33 -11.87
C HIS A 163 1.57 -6.10 -13.18
N SER A 164 0.58 -6.88 -13.63
CA SER A 164 0.63 -7.56 -14.92
C SER A 164 0.66 -6.57 -16.08
N LEU A 165 0.19 -5.33 -15.89
CA LEU A 165 0.25 -4.30 -16.92
C LEU A 165 1.68 -3.79 -17.17
N LEU A 166 2.61 -4.03 -16.23
CA LEU A 166 4.02 -3.68 -16.41
C LEU A 166 4.67 -4.41 -17.59
N PHE A 167 4.14 -5.58 -17.98
CA PHE A 167 4.61 -6.30 -19.16
C PHE A 167 4.37 -5.56 -20.49
N ILE A 168 3.54 -4.51 -20.48
CA ILE A 168 3.28 -3.68 -21.67
C ILE A 168 4.36 -2.60 -21.83
N SER A 169 4.97 -2.15 -20.72
CA SER A 169 5.84 -0.96 -20.69
C SER A 169 7.28 -1.24 -20.27
N LEU A 170 7.56 -2.38 -19.66
CA LEU A 170 8.90 -2.78 -19.21
C LEU A 170 9.37 -4.06 -19.90
N ASP A 171 10.68 -4.26 -19.92
CA ASP A 171 11.28 -5.53 -20.34
C ASP A 171 10.73 -6.69 -19.52
N TRP A 172 10.55 -7.84 -20.18
CA TRP A 172 9.88 -9.00 -19.63
C TRP A 172 10.47 -9.46 -18.29
N GLU A 173 11.80 -9.45 -18.17
CA GLU A 173 12.53 -9.87 -16.97
C GLU A 173 12.27 -8.93 -15.79
N ILE A 174 12.22 -7.61 -16.05
CA ILE A 174 11.96 -6.59 -15.03
C ILE A 174 10.50 -6.67 -14.56
N ALA A 175 9.57 -6.81 -15.51
CA ALA A 175 8.16 -6.99 -15.22
C ALA A 175 7.90 -8.26 -14.40
N LEU A 176 8.53 -9.38 -14.76
CA LEU A 176 8.44 -10.63 -14.02
C LEU A 176 9.04 -10.51 -12.61
N ALA A 177 10.21 -9.90 -12.47
CA ALA A 177 10.81 -9.68 -11.15
C ALA A 177 9.92 -8.81 -10.26
N SER A 178 9.34 -7.74 -10.81
CA SER A 178 8.38 -6.88 -10.12
C SER A 178 7.13 -7.64 -9.70
N MET A 179 6.58 -8.48 -10.58
CA MET A 179 5.43 -9.34 -10.28
C MET A 179 5.72 -10.33 -9.15
N LEU A 180 6.86 -11.02 -9.20
CA LEU A 180 7.26 -11.99 -8.17
C LEU A 180 7.48 -11.28 -6.82
N LEU A 181 8.09 -10.10 -6.84
CA LEU A 181 8.23 -9.28 -5.66
C LEU A 181 6.86 -8.88 -5.11
N ALA A 182 5.94 -8.40 -5.94
CA ALA A 182 4.58 -8.05 -5.56
C ALA A 182 3.85 -9.23 -4.88
N LEU A 183 3.92 -10.43 -5.46
CA LEU A 183 3.38 -11.67 -4.86
C LEU A 183 4.01 -11.94 -3.47
N ALA A 184 5.34 -11.85 -3.38
CA ALA A 184 6.08 -12.15 -2.16
C ALA A 184 5.80 -11.14 -1.03
N VAL A 185 5.65 -9.85 -1.35
CA VAL A 185 5.46 -8.79 -0.34
C VAL A 185 4.01 -8.57 0.06
N THR A 186 3.02 -9.03 -0.73
CA THR A 186 1.59 -8.79 -0.43
C THR A 186 1.21 -9.28 0.97
N PHE A 187 1.54 -10.54 1.32
CA PHE A 187 1.16 -11.09 2.62
C PHE A 187 1.92 -10.46 3.79
N PRO A 188 3.26 -10.30 3.74
CA PRO A 188 4.00 -9.56 4.77
C PRO A 188 3.45 -8.15 5.00
N PHE A 189 3.14 -7.40 3.94
CA PHE A 189 2.66 -6.03 4.07
C PHE A 189 1.24 -5.98 4.63
N CYS A 190 0.33 -6.85 4.18
CA CYS A 190 -0.99 -6.98 4.79
C CYS A 190 -0.88 -7.34 6.28
N TYR A 191 0.04 -8.24 6.63
CA TYR A 191 0.26 -8.65 8.01
C TYR A 191 0.80 -7.50 8.87
N LEU A 192 1.81 -6.78 8.40
CA LEU A 192 2.36 -5.62 9.10
C LEU A 192 1.29 -4.54 9.27
N TYR A 193 0.47 -4.27 8.24
CA TYR A 193 -0.64 -3.32 8.31
C TYR A 193 -1.70 -3.74 9.34
N ASP A 194 -2.16 -4.99 9.34
CA ASP A 194 -3.16 -5.48 10.31
C ASP A 194 -2.61 -5.44 11.75
N ARG A 195 -1.32 -5.75 11.94
CA ARG A 195 -0.62 -5.64 13.23
C ARG A 195 -0.37 -4.19 13.67
N ASN A 196 -0.20 -3.27 12.72
CA ASN A 196 0.04 -1.86 12.97
C ASN A 196 -1.26 -1.06 13.21
N ARG A 197 -2.31 -1.72 13.71
CA ARG A 197 -3.63 -1.13 13.94
C ARG A 197 -4.22 -0.47 12.68
N ARG A 198 -3.89 -1.00 11.49
CA ARG A 198 -4.32 -0.48 10.19
C ARG A 198 -3.81 0.92 9.91
N THR A 199 -2.52 1.17 10.15
CA THR A 199 -1.88 2.47 9.88
C THR A 199 -0.65 2.34 8.98
N ILE A 200 -0.44 3.36 8.14
CA ILE A 200 0.57 3.50 7.09
C ILE A 200 1.50 4.70 7.36
N GLY A 201 1.05 5.77 8.05
CA GLY A 201 1.87 6.98 8.23
C GLY A 201 1.43 7.94 9.33
N HIS A 202 2.37 8.73 9.86
CA HIS A 202 2.20 9.53 11.08
C HIS A 202 1.14 10.65 10.99
N LEU A 203 0.03 10.49 11.72
CA LEU A 203 -0.84 11.59 12.14
C LEU A 203 -1.03 11.51 13.66
N HIS A 204 -0.67 12.59 14.34
CA HIS A 204 -0.83 12.73 15.79
C HIS A 204 -2.29 13.05 16.09
N SER A 205 -3.09 12.07 16.56
CA SER A 205 -4.37 12.34 17.21
C SER A 205 -4.38 11.75 18.60
N SER A 206 -4.12 12.60 19.59
CA SER A 206 -4.22 12.31 21.01
C SER A 206 -5.70 12.31 21.47
N THR A 207 -6.52 11.38 20.99
CA THR A 207 -7.87 11.20 21.56
C THR A 207 -8.37 9.76 21.46
N GLY A 208 -8.64 9.17 22.62
CA GLY A 208 -9.74 8.22 22.79
C GLY A 208 -9.40 6.74 22.60
N SER A 209 -9.07 6.10 23.73
CA SER A 209 -9.03 4.65 23.92
C SER A 209 -10.30 3.96 23.38
N CYS A 210 -10.13 3.08 22.39
CA CYS A 210 -11.02 1.94 22.21
C CYS A 210 -10.15 0.69 22.35
N LYS A 211 -10.20 0.06 23.53
CA LYS A 211 -9.59 -1.25 23.79
C LYS A 211 -10.28 -2.27 22.89
N VAL A 212 -9.75 -2.49 21.71
CA VAL A 212 -9.94 -3.78 21.02
C VAL A 212 -9.16 -4.79 21.84
N GLN A 213 -9.87 -5.58 22.65
CA GLN A 213 -9.33 -6.79 23.27
C GLN A 213 -8.79 -7.67 22.15
N SER A 214 -7.47 -7.65 21.97
CA SER A 214 -6.77 -8.69 21.23
C SER A 214 -6.45 -9.80 22.21
N ASN A 215 -7.38 -10.73 22.36
CA ASN A 215 -7.04 -12.05 22.86
C ASN A 215 -6.39 -12.79 21.70
N TRP A 216 -5.06 -12.71 21.66
CA TRP A 216 -4.24 -13.80 21.10
C TRP A 216 -4.18 -14.91 22.15
#